data_AF-A0A2S5TJX4-F1
#
_entry.id   AF-A0A2S5TJX4-F1
#
_cell.length_a   1.000
_cell.length_b   1.000
_cell.length_c   1.000
_cell.angle_alpha   90.00
_cell.angle_beta   90.00
_cell.angle_gamma   90.00
#
_symmetry.space_group_name_H-M   'P 1'
#
loop_
_entity.id
_entity.type
_entity.pdbx_description
1 polymer ?
#
loop_
_entity_poly.entity_id
_entity_poly.type
_entity_poly.pdbx_seq_one_letter_code
_entity_poly.pdbx_strand_id
1 'polypeptide(L)'
;MSTFVTILLLFNVLLSAALGLLFLRLWRVQHRLHGRLQQLAPNLAGDPARNFELVSASRPSLISIEILNPMELAAKESWVAGALGSVTPTLVRRLVYQRAAQMVREELKGHGVTAEVRQHHAP
;
A
#
# COMPACT_ATOMS: atom_id res chain seq x y z
N MET A 1 49.91 8.41 25.90
CA MET A 1 48.73 9.29 25.69
C MET A 1 48.49 9.58 24.21
N SER A 2 49.47 10.05 23.43
CA SER A 2 49.32 10.36 21.99
C SER A 2 48.95 9.17 21.09
N THR A 3 49.51 7.97 21.35
CA THR A 3 49.20 6.74 20.58
C THR A 3 47.75 6.25 20.77
N PHE A 4 47.19 6.44 21.95
CA PHE A 4 45.81 6.06 22.25
C PHE A 4 44.81 6.97 21.53
N VAL A 5 45.11 8.28 21.49
CA VAL A 5 44.30 9.29 20.79
C VAL A 5 44.34 9.08 19.27
N THR A 6 45.50 8.73 18.72
CA THR A 6 45.64 8.44 17.28
C THR A 6 44.91 7.17 16.84
N ILE A 7 44.92 6.11 17.66
CA ILE A 7 44.12 4.89 17.41
C ILE A 7 42.62 5.20 17.46
N LEU A 8 42.18 5.99 18.46
CA LEU A 8 40.78 6.38 18.60
C LEU A 8 40.30 7.23 17.40
N LEU A 9 41.15 8.15 16.92
CA LEU A 9 40.89 8.95 15.72
C LEU A 9 40.78 8.07 14.46
N LEU A 10 41.72 7.14 14.27
CA LEU A 10 41.69 6.20 13.14
C LEU A 10 40.40 5.35 13.14
N PHE A 11 40.00 4.85 14.31
CA PHE A 11 38.78 4.08 14.45
C PHE A 11 37.53 4.92 14.15
N ASN A 12 37.48 6.16 14.63
CA ASN A 12 36.35 7.06 14.36
C ASN A 12 36.22 7.43 12.88
N VAL A 13 37.35 7.68 12.21
CA VAL A 13 37.39 7.94 10.76
C VAL A 13 36.91 6.72 9.98
N LEU A 14 37.35 5.52 10.36
CA LEU A 14 36.94 4.27 9.72
C LEU A 14 35.43 4.01 9.91
N LEU A 15 34.92 4.24 11.12
CA LEU A 15 33.51 4.10 11.44
C LEU A 15 32.66 5.09 10.63
N SER A 16 33.06 6.35 10.59
CA SER A 16 32.40 7.41 9.82
C SER A 16 32.35 7.09 8.32
N ALA A 17 33.45 6.57 7.77
CA ALA A 17 33.51 6.13 6.38
C ALA A 17 32.56 4.94 6.11
N ALA A 18 32.50 3.96 7.02
CA ALA A 18 31.59 2.81 6.90
C ALA A 18 30.12 3.24 6.94
N LEU A 19 29.75 4.14 7.86
CA LEU A 19 28.40 4.70 7.93
C LEU A 19 28.05 5.49 6.67
N GLY A 20 28.97 6.31 6.15
CA GLY A 20 28.76 7.05 4.90
C GLY A 20 28.51 6.13 3.70
N LEU A 21 29.28 5.04 3.59
CA LEU A 21 29.09 4.03 2.54
C LEU A 21 27.74 3.30 2.65
N LEU A 22 27.33 2.95 3.87
CA LEU A 22 26.01 2.34 4.12
C LEU A 22 24.88 3.29 3.74
N PHE A 23 25.00 4.57 4.12
CA PHE A 23 24.02 5.60 3.77
C PHE A 23 23.89 5.76 2.26
N LEU A 24 25.02 5.85 1.53
CA LEU A 24 25.02 5.92 0.06
C LEU A 24 24.44 4.66 -0.60
N ARG A 25 24.68 3.48 -0.01
CA ARG A 25 24.12 2.23 -0.51
C ARG A 25 22.61 2.22 -0.34
N LEU A 26 22.10 2.63 0.82
CA LEU A 26 20.67 2.77 1.08
C LEU A 26 20.04 3.81 0.14
N TRP A 27 20.69 4.95 -0.07
CA TRP A 27 20.25 5.98 -1.01
C TRP A 27 20.17 5.47 -2.46
N ARG A 28 21.18 4.74 -2.91
CA ARG A 28 21.17 4.12 -4.25
C ARG A 28 20.05 3.09 -4.40
N VAL A 29 19.78 2.30 -3.36
CA VAL A 29 18.69 1.33 -3.35
C VAL A 29 17.34 2.05 -3.39
N GLN A 30 17.14 3.06 -2.54
CA GLN A 30 15.94 3.91 -2.52
C GLN A 30 15.65 4.54 -3.89
N HIS A 31 16.66 5.11 -4.55
CA HIS A 31 16.49 5.68 -5.90
C HIS A 31 16.13 4.65 -6.96
N ARG A 32 16.66 3.43 -6.87
CA ARG A 32 16.30 2.34 -7.80
C ARG A 32 14.88 1.85 -7.58
N LEU A 33 14.39 1.84 -6.33
CA LEU A 33 13.01 1.48 -6.03
C LEU A 33 12.03 2.54 -6.53
N HIS A 34 12.33 3.84 -6.33
CA HIS A 34 11.50 4.92 -6.84
C HIS A 34 11.43 4.93 -8.38
N GLY A 35 12.56 4.69 -9.05
CA GLY A 35 12.59 4.60 -10.53
C GLY A 35 11.78 3.42 -11.07
N ARG A 36 11.81 2.26 -10.40
CA ARG A 36 11.01 1.09 -10.79
C ARG A 36 9.52 1.29 -10.52
N LEU A 37 9.16 1.94 -9.41
CA LEU A 37 7.76 2.30 -9.13
C LEU A 37 7.23 3.31 -10.15
N GLN A 38 8.03 4.29 -10.58
CA GLN A 38 7.64 5.23 -11.65
C GLN A 38 7.55 4.59 -13.04
N GLN A 39 8.19 3.44 -13.28
CA GLN A 39 8.06 2.68 -14.53
C GLN A 39 6.88 1.69 -14.50
N LEU A 40 6.51 1.18 -13.33
CA LEU A 40 5.30 0.36 -13.16
C LEU A 40 4.04 1.22 -13.02
N ALA A 41 4.14 2.43 -12.45
CA ALA A 41 3.05 3.37 -12.30
C ALA A 41 2.30 3.67 -13.61
N PRO A 42 2.92 4.02 -14.74
CA PRO A 42 2.18 4.28 -15.99
C PRO A 42 1.54 3.02 -16.58
N ASN A 43 2.05 1.83 -16.26
CA ASN A 43 1.47 0.57 -16.72
C ASN A 43 0.25 0.12 -15.88
N LEU A 44 0.11 0.60 -14.63
CA LEU A 44 -1.06 0.34 -13.79
C LEU A 44 -2.00 1.56 -13.64
N ALA A 45 -1.49 2.78 -13.86
CA ALA A 45 -2.27 4.02 -13.91
C ALA A 45 -2.90 4.26 -15.30
N GLY A 46 -2.57 3.40 -16.28
CA GLY A 46 -3.20 3.39 -17.59
C GLY A 46 -4.60 2.79 -17.51
N ASP A 47 -5.55 3.64 -17.16
CA ASP A 47 -6.99 3.47 -17.35
C ASP A 47 -7.62 2.21 -16.71
N PRO A 48 -8.34 2.34 -15.57
CA PRO A 48 -9.08 1.22 -14.99
C PRO A 48 -10.06 0.59 -15.98
N ALA A 49 -10.52 1.31 -17.01
CA ALA A 49 -11.36 0.77 -18.07
C ALA A 49 -10.61 -0.27 -18.95
N ARG A 50 -9.31 -0.09 -19.19
CA ARG A 50 -8.52 -1.00 -20.02
C ARG A 50 -8.24 -2.33 -19.31
N ASN A 51 -7.94 -2.26 -18.01
CA ASN A 51 -7.85 -3.45 -17.15
C ASN A 51 -9.21 -4.17 -17.04
N PHE A 52 -10.30 -3.40 -17.00
CA PHE A 52 -11.66 -3.94 -17.03
C PHE A 52 -11.99 -4.61 -18.38
N GLU A 53 -11.58 -4.06 -19.52
CA GLU A 53 -11.75 -4.67 -20.86
C GLU A 53 -11.03 -6.03 -20.96
N LEU A 54 -9.79 -6.11 -20.48
CA LEU A 54 -9.01 -7.36 -20.44
C LEU A 54 -9.68 -8.45 -19.59
N VAL A 55 -10.32 -8.08 -18.48
CA VAL A 55 -11.06 -9.02 -17.61
C VAL A 55 -12.45 -9.34 -18.18
N SER A 56 -13.12 -8.37 -18.79
CA SER A 56 -14.46 -8.50 -19.39
C SER A 56 -14.46 -9.39 -20.63
N ALA A 57 -13.36 -9.43 -21.38
CA ALA A 57 -13.18 -10.36 -22.49
C ALA A 57 -13.30 -11.84 -22.06
N SER A 58 -13.10 -12.14 -20.77
CA SER A 58 -13.18 -13.50 -20.21
C SER A 58 -14.38 -13.73 -19.29
N ARG A 59 -15.15 -12.69 -18.89
CA ARG A 59 -16.27 -12.83 -17.95
C ARG A 59 -17.49 -12.02 -18.44
N PRO A 60 -18.69 -12.64 -18.53
CA PRO A 60 -19.85 -12.04 -19.20
C PRO A 60 -20.43 -10.79 -18.52
N SER A 61 -20.10 -10.49 -17.26
CA SER A 61 -20.46 -9.24 -16.59
C SER A 61 -19.59 -9.04 -15.34
N LEU A 62 -19.07 -7.83 -15.14
CA LEU A 62 -18.24 -7.45 -13.99
C LEU A 62 -18.80 -6.16 -13.37
N ILE A 63 -19.03 -6.16 -12.06
CA ILE A 63 -19.45 -4.97 -11.31
C ILE A 63 -18.24 -4.50 -10.48
N SER A 64 -17.74 -3.31 -10.77
CA SER A 64 -16.67 -2.66 -10.00
C SER A 64 -17.27 -1.61 -9.08
N ILE A 65 -16.83 -1.59 -7.82
CA ILE A 65 -17.31 -0.66 -6.80
C ILE A 65 -16.10 0.08 -6.24
N GLU A 66 -16.04 1.39 -6.48
CA GLU A 66 -15.03 2.29 -5.94
C GLU A 66 -15.60 3.10 -4.78
N ILE A 67 -14.88 3.13 -3.66
CA ILE A 67 -15.27 3.92 -2.47
C ILE A 67 -14.46 5.21 -2.50
N LEU A 68 -15.12 6.32 -2.84
CA LEU A 68 -14.47 7.62 -3.02
C LEU A 68 -14.05 8.27 -1.69
N ASN A 69 -14.70 7.90 -0.58
CA ASN A 69 -14.51 8.52 0.73
C ASN A 69 -14.33 7.49 1.88
N PRO A 70 -13.31 6.62 1.81
CA PRO A 70 -13.13 5.54 2.79
C PRO A 70 -12.91 6.06 4.22
N MET A 71 -12.30 7.25 4.38
CA MET A 71 -12.04 7.83 5.71
C MET A 71 -13.30 8.40 6.35
N GLU A 72 -14.15 9.06 5.57
CA GLU A 72 -15.43 9.57 6.07
C GLU A 72 -16.38 8.43 6.41
N LEU A 73 -16.38 7.37 5.61
CA LEU A 73 -17.16 6.16 5.88
C LEU A 73 -16.72 5.48 7.18
N ALA A 74 -15.40 5.37 7.40
CA ALA A 74 -14.86 4.89 8.67
C ALA A 74 -15.19 5.78 9.86
N ALA A 75 -15.17 7.11 9.69
CA ALA A 75 -15.47 8.05 10.77
C ALA A 75 -16.95 8.01 11.21
N LYS A 76 -17.86 7.72 10.27
CA LYS A 76 -19.29 7.54 10.56
C LYS A 76 -19.59 6.21 11.25
N GLU A 77 -18.76 5.19 11.06
CA GLU A 77 -18.94 3.89 11.67
C GLU A 77 -18.11 3.73 12.96
N SER A 78 -18.81 3.67 14.10
CA SER A 78 -18.22 3.65 15.46
C SER A 78 -17.22 2.51 15.74
N TRP A 79 -17.25 1.40 14.98
CA TRP A 79 -16.36 0.25 15.20
C TRP A 79 -14.90 0.53 14.80
N VAL A 80 -14.65 1.43 13.83
CA VAL A 80 -13.30 1.86 13.47
C VAL A 80 -12.79 2.90 14.46
N ALA A 81 -13.70 3.72 14.96
CA ALA A 81 -13.43 4.67 16.02
C ALA A 81 -13.08 3.99 17.36
N GLY A 82 -13.37 2.69 17.58
CA GLY A 82 -13.03 2.00 18.83
C GLY A 82 -11.53 1.74 19.05
N ALA A 83 -10.73 1.67 17.97
CA ALA A 83 -9.28 1.45 18.03
C ALA A 83 -8.50 2.78 18.07
N LEU A 84 -8.95 3.71 18.92
CA LEU A 84 -8.43 5.07 19.09
C LEU A 84 -6.92 5.08 19.31
N GLY A 85 -6.15 5.42 18.28
CA GLY A 85 -4.79 5.95 18.42
C GLY A 85 -3.68 5.29 17.60
N SER A 86 -3.86 4.07 17.07
CA SER A 86 -2.73 3.33 16.46
C SER A 86 -2.95 2.84 15.02
N VAL A 87 -4.15 2.99 14.47
CA VAL A 87 -4.44 2.49 13.12
C VAL A 87 -4.01 3.51 12.07
N THR A 88 -3.02 3.15 11.25
CA THR A 88 -2.56 4.01 10.14
C THR A 88 -3.65 4.18 9.08
N PRO A 89 -3.69 5.30 8.33
CA PRO A 89 -4.70 5.55 7.30
C PRO A 89 -4.83 4.42 6.26
N THR A 90 -3.73 3.74 5.96
CA THR A 90 -3.68 2.58 5.06
C THR A 90 -4.48 1.39 5.60
N LEU A 91 -4.39 1.12 6.90
CA LEU A 91 -5.13 0.04 7.55
C LEU A 91 -6.62 0.35 7.60
N VAL A 92 -6.99 1.60 7.88
CA VAL A 92 -8.39 2.05 7.84
C VAL A 92 -9.00 1.81 6.46
N ARG A 93 -8.30 2.21 5.39
CA ARG A 93 -8.76 1.96 4.01
C ARG A 93 -9.03 0.48 3.78
N ARG A 94 -8.07 -0.38 4.11
CA ARG A 94 -8.19 -1.83 3.91
C ARG A 94 -9.40 -2.41 4.63
N LEU A 95 -9.61 -1.99 5.88
CA LEU A 95 -10.69 -2.45 6.73
C LEU A 95 -12.06 -2.05 6.16
N VAL A 96 -12.19 -0.80 5.69
CA VAL A 96 -13.40 -0.28 5.04
C VAL A 96 -13.73 -1.06 3.78
N TYR A 97 -12.76 -1.28 2.90
CA TYR A 97 -12.98 -2.06 1.68
C TYR A 97 -13.39 -3.50 1.96
N GLN A 98 -12.77 -4.14 2.97
CA GLN A 98 -13.12 -5.49 3.38
C GLN A 98 -14.56 -5.56 3.90
N ARG A 99 -14.97 -4.58 4.72
CA ARG A 99 -16.33 -4.52 5.26
C ARG A 99 -17.36 -4.25 4.16
N ALA A 100 -17.08 -3.32 3.25
CA ALA A 100 -17.94 -3.03 2.11
C ALA A 100 -18.13 -4.26 1.21
N ALA A 101 -17.04 -4.98 0.89
CA ALA A 101 -17.12 -6.22 0.13
C ALA A 101 -17.97 -7.30 0.84
N GLN A 102 -17.89 -7.37 2.17
CA GLN A 102 -18.71 -8.28 2.95
C GLN A 102 -20.20 -7.89 2.93
N MET A 103 -20.52 -6.61 3.14
CA MET A 103 -21.91 -6.12 3.08
C MET A 103 -22.54 -6.39 1.71
N VAL A 104 -21.82 -6.10 0.63
CA VAL A 104 -22.28 -6.40 -0.74
C VAL A 104 -22.53 -7.88 -0.93
N ARG A 105 -21.65 -8.75 -0.40
CA ARG A 105 -21.83 -10.21 -0.50
C ARG A 105 -23.07 -10.67 0.27
N GLU A 106 -23.30 -10.13 1.46
CA GLU A 106 -24.44 -10.48 2.32
C GLU A 106 -25.76 -10.03 1.68
N GLU A 107 -25.83 -8.81 1.15
CA GLU A 107 -27.00 -8.29 0.42
C GLU A 107 -27.30 -9.10 -0.83
N LEU A 108 -26.28 -9.38 -1.67
CA LEU A 108 -26.46 -10.19 -2.89
C LEU A 108 -26.94 -11.61 -2.57
N LYS A 109 -26.45 -12.20 -1.47
CA LYS A 109 -26.92 -13.50 -1.01
C LYS A 109 -28.38 -13.44 -0.53
N GLY A 110 -28.79 -12.36 0.14
CA GLY A 110 -30.18 -12.11 0.52
C GLY A 110 -31.13 -12.05 -0.67
N HIS A 111 -30.65 -11.57 -1.81
CA HIS A 111 -31.38 -11.55 -3.08
C HIS A 111 -31.25 -12.85 -3.91
N GLY A 112 -30.66 -13.91 -3.36
CA GLY A 112 -30.49 -15.19 -4.05
C GLY A 112 -29.41 -15.20 -5.14
N VAL A 113 -28.56 -14.17 -5.21
CA VAL A 113 -27.49 -14.04 -6.21
C VAL A 113 -26.22 -14.71 -5.70
N THR A 114 -25.68 -15.65 -6.49
CA THR A 114 -24.37 -16.26 -6.22
C THR A 114 -23.26 -15.36 -6.80
N ALA A 115 -22.67 -14.51 -5.95
CA ALA A 115 -21.67 -13.53 -6.37
C ALA A 115 -20.26 -13.86 -5.85
N GLU A 116 -19.28 -13.86 -6.75
CA GLU A 116 -17.86 -13.93 -6.41
C GLU A 116 -17.30 -12.51 -6.20
N VAL A 117 -17.20 -12.07 -4.96
CA VAL A 117 -16.66 -10.74 -4.62
C VAL A 117 -15.15 -10.83 -4.41
N ARG A 118 -14.37 -10.34 -5.37
CA ARG A 118 -12.90 -10.24 -5.32
C ARG A 118 -12.46 -8.79 -5.12
N GLN A 119 -11.54 -8.55 -4.19
CA GLN A 119 -10.95 -7.24 -3.96
C GLN A 119 -9.73 -7.07 -4.88
N HIS A 120 -9.75 -6.05 -5.73
CA HIS A 120 -8.61 -5.64 -6.54
C HIS A 120 -8.03 -4.37 -5.91
N HIS A 121 -6.75 -4.39 -5.54
CA HIS A 121 -6.06 -3.20 -5.04
C HIS A 121 -5.33 -2.54 -6.22
N ALA A 122 -5.65 -1.27 -6.49
CA ALA A 122 -4.77 -0.47 -7.33
C ALA A 122 -3.45 -0.23 -6.55
N PRO A 123 -2.29 -0.29 -7.22
CA PRO A 123 -0.99 -0.05 -6.59
C PRO A 123 -0.81 1.40 -6.11
#